data_AF-Q1KMQ9-F1
#
_entry.id   AF-Q1KMQ9-F1
#
_cell.length_a   1.000
_cell.length_b   1.000
_cell.length_c   1.000
_cell.angle_alpha   90.00
_cell.angle_beta   90.00
_cell.angle_gamma   90.00
#
_symmetry.space_group_name_H-M   'P 1'
#
loop_
_entity.id
_entity.type
_entity.pdbx_description
1 polymer ?
#
loop_
_entity_poly.entity_id
_entity_poly.type
_entity_poly.pdbx_seq_one_letter_code
_entity_poly.pdbx_strand_id
1 'polypeptide(L)'
;KRQRDDGEGRGEVGSAGDMRAANLWPSPLMIKHSKKNSPALSLTADQMVSALLDAEPPILYSEYDPTRPFSEASMMGLLTNLADRELVHMINWAKRVPGFVDLTLHDQVHLLE
;
A
#
# COMPACT_ATOMS: atom_id res chain seq x y z
N LYS A 1 -68.09 21.68 -25.50
CA LYS A 1 -69.18 21.03 -24.72
C LYS A 1 -68.60 19.73 -24.14
N ARG A 2 -68.26 19.71 -22.82
CA ARG A 2 -67.98 18.54 -21.94
C ARG A 2 -66.69 17.75 -22.29
N GLN A 3 -65.58 17.73 -21.53
CA GLN A 3 -65.29 17.30 -20.13
C GLN A 3 -65.76 15.88 -19.79
N ARG A 4 -64.79 14.97 -19.58
CA ARG A 4 -64.67 13.86 -18.59
C ARG A 4 -63.46 13.00 -19.00
N ASP A 5 -62.33 12.96 -18.31
CA ASP A 5 -61.94 12.42 -16.97
C ASP A 5 -61.36 11.00 -17.05
N ASP A 6 -60.51 10.74 -16.06
CA ASP A 6 -60.01 9.46 -15.52
C ASP A 6 -58.63 8.94 -15.94
N GLY A 7 -57.85 8.69 -14.88
CA GLY A 7 -56.40 8.69 -14.83
C GLY A 7 -55.70 7.35 -14.97
N GLU A 8 -54.40 7.46 -15.23
CA GLU A 8 -53.45 6.36 -15.13
C GLU A 8 -52.16 6.88 -14.49
N GLY A 9 -51.79 6.28 -13.36
CA GLY A 9 -50.56 6.55 -12.64
C GLY A 9 -50.15 5.31 -11.87
N ARG A 10 -49.87 4.21 -12.59
CA ARG A 10 -49.24 3.02 -12.02
C ARG A 10 -47.83 3.42 -11.58
N GLY A 11 -47.59 3.41 -10.28
CA GLY A 11 -46.27 3.60 -9.70
C GLY A 11 -45.33 2.50 -10.19
N GLU A 12 -44.38 2.87 -11.03
CA GLU A 12 -43.25 2.01 -11.38
C GLU A 12 -42.25 1.94 -10.23
N VAL A 13 -41.78 0.72 -10.04
CA VAL A 13 -40.93 0.23 -8.97
C VAL A 13 -39.57 0.92 -9.05
N GLY A 14 -39.18 1.57 -7.97
CA GLY A 14 -37.82 2.05 -7.76
C GLY A 14 -36.84 0.88 -7.79
N SER A 15 -35.91 0.92 -8.75
CA SER A 15 -34.66 0.17 -8.70
C SER A 15 -33.53 1.13 -9.04
N ALA A 16 -33.26 2.05 -8.13
CA ALA A 16 -31.97 2.72 -8.05
C ALA A 16 -31.02 1.74 -7.37
N GLY A 17 -30.52 0.77 -8.13
CA GLY A 17 -29.41 -0.07 -7.73
C GLY A 17 -28.15 0.78 -7.75
N ASP A 18 -27.87 1.45 -6.64
CA ASP A 18 -26.62 2.15 -6.36
C ASP A 18 -25.44 1.26 -6.78
N MET A 19 -24.77 1.70 -7.83
CA MET A 19 -23.45 1.21 -8.23
C MET A 19 -22.54 1.48 -7.02
N ARG A 20 -22.30 0.46 -6.20
CA ARG A 20 -21.30 0.50 -5.14
C ARG A 20 -19.96 0.78 -5.80
N ALA A 21 -19.58 2.06 -5.80
CA ALA A 21 -18.29 2.52 -6.27
C ALA A 21 -17.22 1.74 -5.51
N ALA A 22 -16.43 0.98 -6.27
CA ALA A 22 -15.25 0.29 -5.78
C ALA A 22 -14.15 1.31 -5.48
N ASN A 23 -14.34 2.12 -4.44
CA ASN A 23 -13.32 3.00 -3.89
C ASN A 23 -12.74 2.34 -2.65
N LEU A 24 -11.95 1.28 -2.85
CA LEU A 24 -11.17 0.62 -1.80
C LEU A 24 -9.92 1.44 -1.42
N TRP A 25 -9.62 2.51 -2.16
CA TRP A 25 -8.47 3.36 -1.90
C TRP A 25 -8.93 4.67 -1.23
N PRO A 26 -8.44 4.99 -0.03
CA PRO A 26 -8.62 6.32 0.55
C PRO A 26 -8.10 7.37 -0.43
N SER A 27 -8.88 8.42 -0.69
CA SER A 27 -8.45 9.54 -1.53
C SER A 27 -7.05 10.00 -1.11
N PRO A 28 -6.14 10.32 -2.08
CA PRO A 28 -4.78 10.70 -1.76
C PRO A 28 -4.81 11.86 -0.78
N LEU A 29 -4.34 11.60 0.45
CA LEU A 29 -4.25 12.62 1.48
C LEU A 29 -3.30 13.69 0.97
N MET A 30 -3.80 14.92 0.83
CA MET A 30 -2.97 16.05 0.43
C MET A 30 -2.01 16.38 1.58
N ILE A 31 -0.85 15.75 1.58
CA ILE A 31 0.26 16.08 2.47
C ILE A 31 0.75 17.46 2.03
N LYS A 32 0.60 18.47 2.88
CA LYS A 32 1.09 19.83 2.61
C LYS A 32 2.63 19.83 2.69
N HIS A 33 3.29 19.76 1.54
CA HIS A 33 4.75 19.81 1.44
C HIS A 33 5.29 21.26 1.56
N SER A 34 6.25 21.47 2.46
CA SER A 34 7.10 22.68 2.51
C SER A 34 8.47 22.37 1.90
N LYS A 35 8.52 22.07 0.60
CA LYS A 35 9.77 22.06 -0.21
C LYS A 35 9.38 21.95 -1.68
N LYS A 36 9.52 23.05 -2.41
CA LYS A 36 9.08 23.19 -3.81
C LYS A 36 9.87 22.35 -4.84
N ASN A 37 10.76 21.43 -4.43
CA ASN A 37 11.73 20.82 -5.35
C ASN A 37 12.14 19.36 -5.03
N SER A 38 11.30 18.54 -4.37
CA SER A 38 11.65 17.12 -4.20
C SER A 38 11.69 16.43 -5.58
N PRO A 39 12.82 15.81 -5.98
CA PRO A 39 12.93 15.12 -7.27
C PRO A 39 11.94 13.95 -7.37
N ALA A 40 11.52 13.36 -6.24
CA ALA A 40 10.50 12.32 -6.22
C ALA A 40 9.13 12.82 -6.74
N LEU A 41 8.79 14.09 -6.50
CA LEU A 41 7.53 14.70 -6.97
C LEU A 41 7.55 15.04 -8.46
N SER A 42 8.72 14.95 -9.11
CA SER A 42 8.87 15.21 -10.55
C SER A 42 8.88 13.94 -11.41
N LEU A 43 8.86 12.76 -10.78
CA LEU A 43 8.85 11.49 -11.49
C LEU A 43 7.52 11.28 -12.23
N THR A 44 7.59 10.77 -13.46
CA THR A 44 6.41 10.22 -14.13
C THR A 44 5.97 8.93 -13.44
N ALA A 45 4.76 8.46 -13.73
CA ALA A 45 4.27 7.18 -13.22
C ALA A 45 5.21 6.02 -13.55
N ASP A 46 5.67 5.94 -14.80
CA ASP A 46 6.58 4.87 -15.24
C ASP A 46 7.93 4.94 -14.51
N GLN A 47 8.48 6.14 -14.31
CA GLN A 47 9.72 6.32 -13.56
C GLN A 47 9.57 5.95 -12.09
N MET A 48 8.43 6.26 -11.48
CA MET A 48 8.10 5.83 -10.12
C MET A 48 8.03 4.31 -10.03
N VAL A 49 7.35 3.65 -10.98
CA VAL A 49 7.25 2.18 -11.03
C VAL A 49 8.63 1.56 -11.21
N SER A 50 9.44 2.03 -12.15
CA SER A 50 10.80 1.53 -12.36
C SER A 50 11.66 1.69 -11.11
N ALA A 51 11.62 2.86 -10.45
CA ALA A 51 12.38 3.09 -9.23
C ALA A 51 11.97 2.12 -8.10
N LEU A 52 10.68 1.81 -7.97
CA LEU A 52 10.18 0.87 -6.96
C LEU A 52 10.55 -0.58 -7.26
N LEU A 53 10.55 -0.99 -8.53
CA LEU A 53 10.99 -2.33 -8.95
C LEU A 53 12.49 -2.50 -8.73
N ASP A 54 13.30 -1.51 -9.13
CA ASP A 54 14.75 -1.53 -8.90
C ASP A 54 15.08 -1.52 -7.40
N ALA A 55 14.20 -0.94 -6.58
CA ALA A 55 14.33 -0.88 -5.14
C ALA A 55 14.03 -2.20 -4.43
N GLU A 56 13.49 -3.24 -5.08
CA GLU A 56 13.06 -4.48 -4.43
C GLU A 56 14.17 -5.13 -3.57
N PRO A 57 13.86 -5.62 -2.35
CA PRO A 57 14.83 -6.36 -1.54
C PRO A 57 15.03 -7.78 -2.09
N PRO A 58 16.19 -8.41 -1.85
CA PRO A 58 16.41 -9.80 -2.25
C PRO A 58 15.53 -10.76 -1.43
N ILE A 59 15.17 -11.88 -2.05
CA ILE A 59 14.51 -12.99 -1.35
C ILE A 59 15.54 -13.66 -0.42
N LEU A 60 15.18 -13.78 0.86
CA LEU A 60 15.97 -14.51 1.84
C LEU A 60 15.36 -15.88 2.14
N TYR A 61 16.23 -16.85 2.39
CA TYR A 61 15.84 -18.17 2.84
C TYR A 61 16.21 -18.37 4.30
N SER A 62 15.40 -19.14 5.00
CA SER A 62 15.71 -19.57 6.36
C SER A 62 16.94 -20.47 6.36
N GLU A 63 17.71 -20.43 7.45
CA GLU A 63 18.86 -21.31 7.66
C GLU A 63 18.42 -22.70 8.16
N TYR A 64 17.32 -23.20 7.59
CA TYR A 64 16.70 -24.45 7.99
C TYR A 64 17.58 -25.65 7.64
N ASP A 65 17.86 -26.48 8.65
CA ASP A 65 18.54 -27.75 8.51
C ASP A 65 17.50 -28.90 8.50
N PRO A 66 17.23 -29.54 7.35
CA PRO A 66 16.23 -30.59 7.24
C PRO A 66 16.59 -31.88 7.96
N THR A 67 17.82 -32.01 8.47
CA THR A 67 18.26 -33.17 9.24
C THR A 67 17.89 -33.08 10.72
N ARG A 68 17.45 -31.89 11.18
CA ARG A 68 17.05 -31.66 12.57
C ARG A 68 15.53 -31.69 12.74
N PRO A 69 15.01 -32.35 13.80
CA PRO A 69 13.59 -32.30 14.10
C PRO A 69 13.17 -30.89 14.49
N PHE A 70 11.97 -30.48 14.07
CA PHE A 70 11.38 -29.22 14.49
C PHE A 70 10.90 -29.30 15.95
N SER A 71 11.11 -28.20 16.64
CA SER A 71 10.50 -27.84 17.91
C SER A 71 9.94 -26.42 17.81
N GLU A 72 9.07 -26.03 18.73
CA GLU A 72 8.58 -24.65 18.82
C GLU A 72 9.74 -23.65 18.95
N ALA A 73 10.72 -23.96 19.79
CA ALA A 73 11.91 -23.12 19.99
C ALA A 73 12.75 -22.99 18.71
N SER A 74 12.96 -24.08 17.97
CA SER A 74 13.74 -24.03 16.72
C SER A 74 12.98 -23.29 15.62
N MET A 75 11.65 -23.41 15.56
CA MET A 75 10.84 -22.66 14.60
C MET A 75 10.87 -21.17 14.91
N MET A 76 10.67 -20.79 16.17
CA MET A 76 10.76 -19.39 16.60
C MET A 76 12.13 -18.81 16.25
N GLY A 77 13.22 -19.53 16.55
CA GLY A 77 14.58 -19.09 16.23
C GLY A 77 14.82 -18.88 14.72
N LEU A 78 14.30 -19.76 13.87
CA LEU A 78 14.41 -19.61 12.41
C LEU A 78 13.63 -18.38 11.91
N LEU A 79 12.43 -18.16 12.44
CA LEU A 79 11.59 -17.01 12.05
C LEU A 79 12.19 -15.69 12.54
N THR A 80 12.67 -15.62 13.79
CA THR A 80 13.31 -14.41 14.32
C THR A 80 14.61 -14.11 13.58
N ASN A 81 15.43 -15.12 13.30
CA ASN A 81 16.66 -14.93 12.51
C ASN A 81 16.36 -14.43 11.09
N LEU A 82 15.33 -15.00 10.44
CA LEU A 82 14.93 -14.54 9.11
C LEU A 82 14.44 -13.08 9.17
N ALA A 83 13.60 -12.73 10.14
CA ALA A 83 13.10 -11.37 10.33
C ALA A 83 14.24 -10.36 10.59
N ASP A 84 15.23 -10.71 11.43
CA ASP A 84 16.39 -9.85 11.70
C ASP A 84 17.16 -9.53 10.41
N ARG A 85 17.34 -10.54 9.54
CA ARG A 85 18.02 -10.39 8.26
C ARG A 85 17.17 -9.58 7.28
N GLU A 86 15.87 -9.85 7.18
CA GLU A 86 14.95 -9.13 6.32
C GLU A 86 14.85 -7.65 6.70
N LEU A 87 14.87 -7.32 8.00
CA LEU A 87 14.83 -5.94 8.51
C LEU A 87 15.97 -5.09 7.94
N VAL A 88 17.19 -5.64 7.85
CA VAL A 88 18.35 -4.95 7.25
C VAL A 88 18.08 -4.59 5.78
N HIS A 89 17.47 -5.51 5.03
CA HIS A 89 17.10 -5.25 3.64
C HIS A 89 15.92 -4.28 3.53
N MET A 90 14.96 -4.34 4.45
CA MET A 90 13.82 -3.41 4.50
C MET A 90 14.27 -1.97 4.74
N ILE A 91 15.22 -1.73 5.65
CA ILE A 91 15.80 -0.40 5.88
C ILE A 91 16.49 0.13 4.63
N ASN A 92 17.23 -0.73 3.93
CA ASN A 92 17.91 -0.35 2.69
C ASN A 92 16.93 -0.14 1.53
N TRP A 93 15.86 -0.93 1.45
CA TRP A 93 14.75 -0.74 0.52
C TRP A 93 14.07 0.62 0.76
N ALA A 94 13.75 0.95 2.01
CA ALA A 94 13.07 2.20 2.35
C ALA A 94 13.86 3.43 1.91
N LYS A 95 15.19 3.42 2.08
CA LYS A 95 16.08 4.48 1.59
C LYS A 95 16.07 4.65 0.06
N ARG A 96 15.67 3.62 -0.70
CA ARG A 96 15.55 3.66 -2.16
C ARG A 96 14.15 4.10 -2.62
N VAL A 97 13.16 4.15 -1.73
CA VAL A 97 11.81 4.65 -2.05
C VAL A 97 11.90 6.16 -2.34
N PRO A 98 11.47 6.63 -3.53
CA PRO A 98 11.51 8.06 -3.87
C PRO A 98 10.78 8.92 -2.84
N GLY A 99 11.48 9.90 -2.26
CA GLY A 99 10.95 10.85 -1.28
C GLY A 99 11.08 10.42 0.17
N PHE A 100 11.45 9.15 0.47
CA PHE A 100 11.63 8.69 1.84
C PHE A 100 12.83 9.37 2.52
N VAL A 101 13.95 9.51 1.80
CA VAL A 101 15.16 10.17 2.30
C VAL A 101 15.04 11.69 2.43
N ASP A 102 13.98 12.28 1.87
CA ASP A 102 13.69 13.71 2.02
C ASP A 102 13.08 14.06 3.39
N LEU A 103 12.57 13.04 4.10
CA LEU A 103 12.04 13.15 5.45
C LEU A 103 13.16 13.32 6.48
N THR A 104 12.83 13.85 7.67
CA THR A 104 13.82 13.90 8.75
C THR A 104 14.20 12.49 9.20
N LEU A 105 15.41 12.30 9.75
CA LEU A 105 15.81 11.00 10.28
C LEU A 105 14.84 10.48 11.33
N HIS A 106 14.28 11.37 12.16
CA HIS A 106 13.27 11.03 13.15
C HIS A 106 12.02 10.44 12.48
N ASP A 107 11.51 11.08 11.43
CA ASP A 107 10.34 10.60 10.70
C ASP A 107 10.65 9.28 9.96
N GLN A 108 11.86 9.13 9.39
CA GLN A 108 12.27 7.89 8.72
C GLN A 108 12.31 6.71 9.71
N VAL A 109 12.86 6.93 10.90
CA VAL A 109 12.89 5.91 11.97
C VAL A 109 11.46 5.61 12.43
N HIS A 110 10.64 6.64 12.69
CA HIS A 110 9.27 6.47 13.14
C HIS A 110 8.37 5.73 12.14
N LEU A 111 8.61 5.87 10.83
CA LEU A 111 7.88 5.12 9.79
C LEU A 111 8.34 3.66 9.64
N LEU A 112 9.51 3.30 10.18
CA LEU A 112 10.07 1.96 10.12
C LEU A 112 9.89 1.17 11.43
N GLU A 113 9.63 1.86 12.54
CA GLU A 113 9.26 1.30 13.85
C GLU A 113 7.79 0.85 13.90
#